data_AF-A0A1Y1RHD8-F1
#
_entry.id   AF-A0A1Y1RHD8-F1
#
_cell.length_a   1.000
_cell.length_b   1.000
_cell.length_c   1.000
_cell.angle_alpha   90.00
_cell.angle_beta   90.00
_cell.angle_gamma   90.00
#
_symmetry.space_group_name_H-M   'P 1'
#
loop_
_entity.id
_entity.type
_entity.pdbx_description
1 polymer ?
#
loop_
_entity_poly.entity_id
_entity_poly.type
_entity_poly.pdbx_seq_one_letter_code
_entity_poly.pdbx_strand_id
1 'polypeptide(L)'
;MTKSSHRLLWIYFLGLVLRLIYLYQISDNPFFEQLNNDPLTYDTQARKIASGDWIGDQIFFKAPFYPYFLAVFYRLFDHSYLLPRLFQTIIGSFSCIQVYAIARHSFGRETAEYAALITATYGMLIYFENELLITGFMIFFSLSAIRLWQKAALRDVWSLWLASGIVCGLAALCRPNILLFCPLIPIWLWLQWSDSKQSARRVRILKATLYTAIGVCTAVLPVKTPEAFGNLSLLVWFGKKFYPESPLRRVKTLSEKNPPIFAWA
;
A
#
# COMPACT_ATOMS: atom_id res chain seq x y z
N MET A 1 -4.01 33.15 8.61
CA MET A 1 -3.36 31.87 8.21
C MET A 1 -1.91 31.73 8.74
N THR A 2 -1.56 32.14 9.96
CA THR A 2 -0.25 32.82 10.11
C THR A 2 0.82 32.20 11.04
N LYS A 3 0.62 31.05 11.68
CA LYS A 3 1.74 30.38 12.42
C LYS A 3 1.70 28.86 12.39
N SER A 4 0.49 28.29 12.50
CA SER A 4 0.28 26.84 12.43
C SER A 4 0.56 26.27 11.03
N SER A 5 0.15 26.99 9.98
CA SER A 5 0.36 26.56 8.60
C SER A 5 1.84 26.56 8.23
N HIS A 6 2.61 27.55 8.71
CA HIS A 6 4.05 27.60 8.46
C HIS A 6 4.79 26.41 9.11
N ARG A 7 4.45 26.03 10.34
CA ARG A 7 5.07 24.86 11.00
C ARG A 7 4.82 23.56 10.22
N LEU A 8 3.58 23.35 9.78
CA LEU A 8 3.24 22.16 8.99
C LEU A 8 3.98 22.13 7.65
N LEU A 9 4.07 23.28 6.97
CA LEU A 9 4.85 23.39 5.74
C LEU A 9 6.33 23.09 5.99
N TRP A 10 6.91 23.61 7.07
CA TRP A 10 8.27 23.30 7.48
C TRP A 10 8.48 21.80 7.73
N ILE A 11 7.57 21.13 8.44
CA ILE A 11 7.66 19.68 8.68
C ILE A 11 7.56 18.90 7.36
N TYR A 12 6.66 19.31 6.46
CA TYR A 12 6.53 18.72 5.14
C TYR A 12 7.83 18.87 4.33
N PHE A 13 8.36 20.08 4.23
CA PHE A 13 9.60 20.35 3.50
C PHE A 13 10.80 19.63 4.13
N LEU A 14 10.89 19.58 5.45
CA LEU A 14 11.90 18.79 6.15
C LEU A 14 11.80 17.31 5.75
N GLY A 15 10.61 16.72 5.81
CA GLY A 15 10.39 15.32 5.42
C GLY A 15 10.71 15.06 3.95
N LEU A 16 10.37 15.99 3.05
CA LEU A 16 10.68 15.89 1.62
C LEU A 16 12.19 16.00 1.38
N VAL A 17 12.86 16.99 1.97
CA VAL A 17 14.30 17.21 1.81
C VAL A 17 15.09 16.01 2.34
N LEU A 18 14.74 15.46 3.50
CA LEU A 18 15.42 14.27 4.02
C LEU A 18 15.28 13.07 3.08
N ARG A 19 14.11 12.88 2.46
CA ARG A 19 13.89 11.81 1.47
C ARG A 19 14.67 12.06 0.18
N LEU A 20 14.74 13.30 -0.29
CA LEU A 20 15.51 13.66 -1.49
C LEU A 20 17.02 13.52 -1.26
N ILE A 21 17.52 13.91 -0.08
CA ILE A 21 18.92 13.67 0.32
C ILE A 21 19.19 12.17 0.33
N TYR A 22 18.31 11.38 0.92
CA TYR A 22 18.47 9.92 0.94
C TYR A 22 18.44 9.32 -0.47
N LEU A 23 17.50 9.77 -1.32
CA LEU A 23 17.41 9.34 -2.73
C LEU A 23 18.71 9.63 -3.49
N TYR A 24 19.26 10.81 -3.30
CA TYR A 24 20.55 11.21 -3.88
C TYR A 24 21.71 10.37 -3.34
N GLN A 25 21.73 10.08 -2.04
CA GLN A 25 22.77 9.21 -1.46
C GLN A 25 22.73 7.79 -2.00
N ILE A 26 21.53 7.24 -2.25
CA ILE A 26 21.39 5.89 -2.79
C ILE A 26 21.56 5.84 -4.31
N SER A 27 21.46 6.94 -5.05
CA SER A 27 21.58 6.91 -6.52
C SER A 27 22.97 6.50 -7.00
N ASP A 28 24.01 6.76 -6.20
CA ASP A 28 25.39 6.37 -6.49
C ASP A 28 25.71 4.92 -6.05
N ASN A 29 24.75 4.23 -5.41
CA ASN A 29 24.95 2.89 -4.91
C ASN A 29 24.75 1.84 -6.03
N PRO A 30 25.63 0.85 -6.20
CA PRO A 30 25.42 -0.27 -7.14
C PRO A 30 24.07 -1.00 -6.99
N PHE A 31 23.51 -1.04 -5.77
CA PHE A 31 22.20 -1.65 -5.51
C PHE A 31 21.01 -0.80 -6.00
N PHE A 32 21.24 0.45 -6.43
CA PHE A 32 20.20 1.31 -6.99
C PHE A 32 19.62 0.72 -8.28
N GLU A 33 20.50 0.14 -9.11
CA GLU A 33 20.13 -0.51 -10.38
C GLU A 33 20.00 -2.02 -10.26
N GLN A 34 20.76 -2.65 -9.36
CA GLN A 34 20.70 -4.09 -9.11
C GLN A 34 19.57 -4.43 -8.14
N LEU A 35 18.37 -4.57 -8.70
CA LEU A 35 17.18 -4.95 -7.95
C LEU A 35 17.27 -6.41 -7.49
N ASN A 36 16.90 -6.65 -6.23
CA ASN A 36 16.85 -7.98 -5.63
C ASN A 36 15.47 -8.25 -5.01
N ASN A 37 15.11 -9.53 -4.82
CA ASN A 37 13.89 -9.95 -4.13
C ASN A 37 12.60 -9.28 -4.68
N ASP A 38 11.98 -8.45 -3.85
CA ASP A 38 10.68 -7.83 -4.05
C ASP A 38 10.71 -6.77 -5.18
N PRO A 39 11.60 -5.76 -5.15
CA PRO A 39 11.82 -4.84 -6.25
C PRO A 39 12.00 -5.51 -7.61
N LEU A 40 12.80 -6.57 -7.69
CA LEU A 40 13.05 -7.29 -8.94
C LEU A 40 11.78 -7.91 -9.51
N THR A 41 10.93 -8.45 -8.63
CA THR A 41 9.64 -9.03 -9.03
C THR A 41 8.71 -7.97 -9.61
N TYR A 42 8.63 -6.81 -8.95
CA TYR A 42 7.79 -5.70 -9.41
C TYR A 42 8.28 -5.14 -10.74
N ASP A 43 9.59 -4.95 -10.89
CA ASP A 43 10.21 -4.48 -12.14
C ASP A 43 9.94 -5.44 -13.31
N THR A 44 10.16 -6.73 -13.09
CA THR A 44 9.93 -7.76 -14.13
C THR A 44 8.48 -7.76 -14.60
N GLN A 45 7.52 -7.64 -13.68
CA GLN A 45 6.10 -7.57 -14.03
C GLN A 45 5.78 -6.26 -14.76
N ALA A 46 6.31 -5.14 -14.28
CA ALA A 46 6.11 -3.82 -14.89
C ALA A 46 6.61 -3.77 -16.34
N ARG A 47 7.77 -4.36 -16.64
CA ARG A 47 8.32 -4.45 -18.00
C ARG A 47 7.41 -5.24 -18.95
N LYS A 48 6.84 -6.36 -18.50
CA LYS A 48 5.89 -7.15 -19.29
C LYS A 48 4.64 -6.34 -19.61
N ILE A 49 4.07 -5.68 -18.61
CA ILE A 49 2.89 -4.81 -18.77
C ILE A 49 3.22 -3.67 -19.76
N ALA A 50 4.38 -3.02 -19.60
CA ALA A 50 4.82 -1.94 -20.48
C ALA A 50 5.02 -2.40 -21.93
N SER A 51 5.46 -3.65 -22.16
CA SER A 51 5.60 -4.25 -23.50
C SER A 51 4.28 -4.62 -24.20
N GLY A 52 3.13 -4.39 -23.54
CA GLY A 52 1.81 -4.63 -24.13
C GLY A 52 1.05 -5.81 -23.53
N ASP A 53 1.67 -6.60 -22.64
CA ASP A 53 0.98 -7.65 -21.89
C ASP A 53 0.24 -7.06 -20.67
N TRP A 54 -0.77 -6.24 -20.95
CA TRP A 54 -1.49 -5.47 -19.94
C TRP A 54 -2.25 -6.34 -18.96
N ILE A 55 -2.69 -7.53 -19.37
CA ILE A 55 -3.53 -8.40 -18.54
C ILE A 55 -2.69 -9.52 -17.93
N GLY A 56 -1.70 -10.04 -18.67
CA GLY A 56 -0.92 -11.20 -18.27
C GLY A 56 -1.74 -12.50 -18.33
N ASP A 57 -1.04 -13.60 -18.60
CA ASP A 57 -1.60 -14.95 -18.49
C ASP A 57 -1.35 -15.58 -17.11
N GLN A 58 -0.61 -14.90 -16.22
CA GLN A 58 -0.22 -15.42 -14.91
C GLN A 58 -0.91 -14.72 -13.75
N ILE A 59 -1.26 -15.51 -12.72
CA ILE A 59 -1.81 -15.03 -11.46
C ILE A 59 -0.80 -14.08 -10.81
N PHE A 60 -1.24 -12.85 -10.51
CA PHE A 60 -0.42 -11.89 -9.79
C PHE A 60 -0.02 -12.45 -8.40
N PHE A 61 1.25 -12.83 -8.25
CA PHE A 61 1.79 -13.28 -6.96
C PHE A 61 1.78 -12.16 -5.90
N LYS A 62 1.79 -10.90 -6.33
CA LYS A 62 1.74 -9.71 -5.46
C LYS A 62 0.70 -8.72 -5.96
N ALA A 63 0.24 -7.86 -5.05
CA ALA A 63 -0.83 -6.93 -5.32
C ALA A 63 -0.49 -6.03 -6.54
N PRO A 64 -1.40 -5.89 -7.52
CA PRO A 64 -1.03 -5.47 -8.88
C PRO A 64 -0.75 -3.97 -9.00
N PHE A 65 -1.16 -3.16 -8.02
CA PHE A 65 -1.06 -1.71 -8.11
C PHE A 65 0.35 -1.23 -8.49
N TYR A 66 1.38 -1.77 -7.84
CA TYR A 66 2.75 -1.29 -8.01
C TYR A 66 3.39 -1.66 -9.36
N PRO A 67 3.24 -2.90 -9.88
CA PRO A 67 3.61 -3.22 -11.27
C PRO A 67 2.98 -2.30 -12.32
N TYR A 68 1.67 -2.02 -12.24
CA TYR A 68 1.01 -1.12 -13.19
C TYR A 68 1.52 0.32 -13.05
N PHE A 69 1.74 0.78 -11.82
CA PHE A 69 2.35 2.08 -11.57
C PHE A 69 3.71 2.20 -12.27
N LEU A 70 4.62 1.24 -12.07
CA LEU A 70 5.92 1.24 -12.73
C LEU A 70 5.81 1.14 -14.26
N ALA A 71 4.90 0.31 -14.77
CA ALA A 71 4.70 0.13 -16.21
C ALA A 71 4.29 1.43 -16.92
N VAL A 72 3.48 2.28 -16.27
CA VAL A 72 3.12 3.60 -16.80
C VAL A 72 4.36 4.48 -16.94
N PHE A 73 5.25 4.49 -15.95
CA PHE A 73 6.50 5.25 -16.04
C PHE A 73 7.41 4.74 -17.16
N TYR A 74 7.61 3.43 -17.24
CA TYR A 74 8.47 2.82 -18.27
C TYR A 74 7.96 3.05 -19.68
N ARG A 75 6.64 3.21 -19.87
CA ARG A 75 6.05 3.53 -21.17
C ARG A 75 6.16 5.01 -21.54
N LEU A 76 6.19 5.90 -20.55
CA LEU A 76 6.18 7.36 -20.79
C LEU A 76 7.57 7.99 -20.84
N PHE A 77 8.55 7.46 -20.09
CA PHE A 77 9.81 8.15 -19.82
C PHE A 77 11.05 7.26 -20.01
N ASP A 78 10.93 6.22 -20.85
CA ASP A 78 11.90 5.14 -20.99
C ASP A 78 12.19 4.43 -19.65
N HIS A 79 13.01 3.38 -19.71
CA HIS A 79 13.30 2.56 -18.55
C HIS A 79 14.24 3.30 -17.57
N SER A 80 13.68 3.87 -16.51
CA SER A 80 14.43 4.53 -15.43
C SER A 80 13.85 4.24 -14.06
N TYR A 81 14.71 3.91 -13.09
CA TYR A 81 14.32 3.70 -11.69
C TYR A 81 14.22 5.00 -10.90
N LEU A 82 14.82 6.09 -11.38
CA LEU A 82 14.86 7.36 -10.66
C LEU A 82 13.48 8.04 -10.63
N LEU A 83 12.78 8.06 -11.76
CA LEU A 83 11.48 8.76 -11.86
C LEU A 83 10.40 8.14 -10.97
N PRO A 84 10.19 6.81 -10.95
CA PRO A 84 9.28 6.18 -10.00
C PRO A 84 9.64 6.48 -8.54
N ARG A 85 10.94 6.41 -8.19
CA ARG A 85 11.46 6.70 -6.84
C ARG A 85 11.22 8.17 -6.42
N LEU A 86 11.42 9.10 -7.35
CA LEU A 86 11.15 10.52 -7.11
C LEU A 86 9.66 10.76 -6.88
N PHE A 87 8.80 10.16 -7.70
CA PHE A 87 7.35 10.30 -7.54
C PHE A 87 6.87 9.72 -6.20
N GLN A 88 7.28 8.49 -5.85
CA GLN A 88 6.91 7.90 -4.55
C GLN A 88 7.48 8.70 -3.37
N THR A 89 8.65 9.32 -3.51
CA THR A 89 9.24 10.20 -2.47
C THR A 89 8.34 11.40 -2.20
N ILE A 90 7.85 12.03 -3.27
CA ILE A 90 6.90 13.15 -3.17
C ILE A 90 5.60 12.68 -2.51
N ILE A 91 5.04 11.56 -2.95
CA ILE A 91 3.82 10.98 -2.36
C ILE A 91 4.02 10.62 -0.87
N GLY A 92 5.14 10.00 -0.53
CA GLY A 92 5.50 9.64 0.85
C GLY A 92 5.62 10.85 1.77
N SER A 93 6.18 11.96 1.27
CA SER A 93 6.26 13.21 2.04
C SER A 93 4.85 13.76 2.41
N PHE A 94 3.85 13.57 1.55
CA PHE A 94 2.47 13.96 1.86
C PHE A 94 1.86 13.13 3.01
N SER A 95 2.36 11.92 3.29
CA SER A 95 1.94 11.13 4.45
C SER A 95 2.12 11.89 5.76
N CYS A 96 3.16 12.75 5.87
CA CYS A 96 3.39 13.60 7.04
C CYS A 96 2.22 14.57 7.29
N ILE A 97 1.67 15.16 6.21
CA ILE A 97 0.52 16.07 6.28
C ILE A 97 -0.76 15.30 6.65
N GLN A 98 -0.89 14.06 6.19
CA GLN A 98 -2.04 13.24 6.52
C GLN A 98 -2.03 12.82 7.99
N VAL A 99 -0.87 12.38 8.51
CA VAL A 99 -0.68 12.09 9.93
C VAL A 99 -1.01 13.31 10.78
N TYR A 100 -0.50 14.50 10.42
CA TYR A 100 -0.84 15.74 11.11
C TYR A 100 -2.35 15.95 11.18
N ALA A 101 -3.06 15.84 10.06
CA ALA A 101 -4.49 16.12 10.02
C ALA A 101 -5.32 15.12 10.83
N ILE A 102 -4.96 13.84 10.77
CA ILE A 102 -5.63 12.77 11.54
C ILE A 102 -5.41 12.99 13.04
N ALA A 103 -4.15 13.20 13.44
CA ALA A 103 -3.80 13.45 14.84
C ALA A 103 -4.42 14.76 15.35
N ARG A 104 -4.49 15.80 14.50
CA ARG A 104 -5.07 17.09 14.87
C ARG A 104 -6.54 16.98 15.21
N HIS A 105 -7.26 16.16 14.45
CA HIS A 105 -8.67 15.91 14.66
C HIS A 105 -8.92 15.11 15.95
N SER A 106 -8.07 14.11 16.24
CA SER A 106 -8.29 13.18 17.35
C SER A 106 -7.69 13.62 18.69
N PHE A 107 -6.53 14.28 18.68
CA PHE A 107 -5.70 14.52 19.87
C PHE A 107 -5.24 15.97 20.04
N GLY A 108 -5.72 16.88 19.18
CA GLY A 108 -5.36 18.28 19.24
C GLY A 108 -4.02 18.61 18.57
N ARG A 109 -3.59 19.86 18.74
CA ARG A 109 -2.55 20.48 17.91
C ARG A 109 -1.14 19.95 18.18
N GLU A 110 -0.76 19.92 19.44
CA GLU A 110 0.62 19.63 19.83
C GLU A 110 0.98 18.19 19.45
N THR A 111 0.11 17.25 19.79
CA THR A 111 0.22 15.84 19.39
C THR A 111 0.35 15.68 17.87
N ALA A 112 -0.37 16.48 17.09
CA ALA A 112 -0.27 16.46 15.64
C ALA A 112 1.07 16.96 15.10
N GLU A 113 1.61 18.04 15.69
CA GLU A 113 2.93 18.57 15.33
C GLU A 113 4.02 17.52 15.61
N TYR A 114 4.00 16.87 16.78
CA TYR A 114 4.94 15.80 17.12
C TYR A 114 4.79 14.55 16.24
N ALA A 115 3.56 14.08 16.01
CA ALA A 115 3.31 12.89 15.18
C ALA A 115 3.78 13.10 13.74
N ALA A 116 3.55 14.29 13.18
CA ALA A 116 4.02 14.64 11.84
C ALA A 116 5.55 14.77 11.79
N LEU A 117 6.18 15.36 12.81
CA LEU A 117 7.63 15.45 12.89
C LEU A 117 8.30 14.08 12.98
N ILE A 118 7.78 13.19 13.84
CA ILE A 118 8.27 11.80 13.95
C ILE A 118 8.13 11.10 12.60
N THR A 119 6.99 11.23 11.93
CA THR A 119 6.77 10.62 10.60
C THR A 119 7.73 11.18 9.54
N ALA A 120 8.03 12.48 9.59
CA ALA A 120 8.92 13.14 8.66
C ALA A 120 10.38 12.64 8.81
N THR A 121 10.82 12.37 10.04
CA THR A 121 12.20 11.97 10.36
C THR A 121 12.37 10.47 10.59
N TYR A 122 11.32 9.66 10.48
CA TYR A 122 11.41 8.24 10.76
C TYR A 122 12.16 7.51 9.64
N GLY A 123 13.42 7.13 9.92
CA GLY A 123 14.35 6.58 8.93
C GLY A 123 13.83 5.36 8.17
N MET A 124 13.00 4.52 8.80
CA MET A 124 12.43 3.35 8.13
C MET A 124 11.42 3.74 7.04
N LEU A 125 10.63 4.80 7.24
CA LEU A 125 9.76 5.31 6.18
C LEU A 125 10.58 5.89 5.05
N ILE A 126 11.60 6.70 5.37
CA ILE A 126 12.50 7.29 4.38
C ILE A 126 13.16 6.18 3.53
N TYR A 127 13.63 5.11 4.17
CA TYR A 127 14.21 3.94 3.52
C TYR A 127 13.22 3.26 2.56
N PHE A 128 12.08 2.76 3.07
CA PHE A 128 11.13 1.99 2.26
C PHE A 128 10.40 2.83 1.21
N GLU A 129 10.28 4.14 1.40
CA GLU A 129 9.73 5.08 0.41
C GLU A 129 10.74 5.47 -0.67
N ASN A 130 12.01 5.04 -0.60
CA ASN A 130 13.01 5.21 -1.65
C ASN A 130 13.40 3.89 -2.34
N GLU A 131 12.99 2.77 -1.77
CA GLU A 131 13.04 1.46 -2.42
C GLU A 131 11.91 1.29 -3.44
N LEU A 132 12.14 0.49 -4.50
CA LEU A 132 11.08 0.19 -5.48
C LEU A 132 10.05 -0.79 -4.90
N LEU A 133 9.28 -0.31 -3.93
CA LEU A 133 8.34 -1.07 -3.13
C LEU A 133 6.99 -0.35 -3.02
N ILE A 134 5.97 -1.18 -2.81
CA ILE A 134 4.58 -0.76 -2.66
C ILE A 134 4.28 -0.03 -1.33
N THR A 135 5.21 -0.09 -0.37
CA THR A 135 5.00 0.32 1.03
C THR A 135 4.58 1.78 1.18
N GLY A 136 5.23 2.71 0.46
CA GLY A 136 4.90 4.14 0.53
C GLY A 136 3.45 4.43 0.11
N PHE A 137 3.01 3.81 -0.99
CA PHE A 137 1.63 3.93 -1.48
C PHE A 137 0.62 3.30 -0.53
N MET A 138 0.94 2.14 0.05
CA MET A 138 0.09 1.50 1.05
C MET A 138 -0.18 2.43 2.22
N ILE A 139 0.86 3.08 2.76
CA ILE A 139 0.75 4.02 3.89
C ILE A 139 -0.07 5.24 3.48
N PHE A 140 0.25 5.85 2.35
CA PHE A 140 -0.45 7.03 1.85
C PHE A 140 -1.94 6.77 1.62
N PHE A 141 -2.32 5.68 0.97
CA PHE A 141 -3.74 5.36 0.74
C PHE A 141 -4.46 4.98 2.04
N SER A 142 -3.79 4.27 2.96
CA SER A 142 -4.39 3.93 4.26
C SER A 142 -4.69 5.17 5.09
N LEU A 143 -3.74 6.12 5.17
CA LEU A 143 -3.93 7.40 5.84
C LEU A 143 -5.02 8.24 5.14
N SER A 144 -5.07 8.20 3.81
CA SER A 144 -6.07 8.91 3.01
C SER A 144 -7.48 8.38 3.29
N ALA A 145 -7.64 7.05 3.37
CA ALA A 145 -8.90 6.39 3.71
C ALA A 145 -9.38 6.81 5.12
N ILE A 146 -8.49 6.75 6.12
CA ILE A 146 -8.80 7.17 7.51
C ILE A 146 -9.24 8.64 7.56
N ARG A 147 -8.50 9.53 6.89
CA ARG A 147 -8.84 10.95 6.83
C ARG A 147 -10.18 11.19 6.14
N LEU A 148 -10.49 10.43 5.09
CA LEU A 148 -11.79 10.52 4.42
C LEU A 148 -12.92 9.98 5.30
N TRP A 149 -12.70 8.90 6.06
CA TRP A 149 -13.68 8.43 7.06
C TRP A 149 -13.96 9.48 8.13
N GLN A 150 -12.94 10.14 8.68
CA GLN A 150 -13.12 11.26 9.62
C GLN A 150 -13.97 12.37 9.00
N LYS A 151 -13.66 12.79 7.77
CA LYS A 151 -14.43 13.82 7.07
C LYS A 151 -15.87 13.38 6.77
N ALA A 152 -16.04 12.13 6.35
CA ALA A 152 -17.36 11.56 6.03
C ALA A 152 -18.23 11.47 7.28
N ALA A 153 -17.67 11.10 8.43
CA ALA A 153 -18.39 11.05 9.70
C ALA A 153 -18.85 12.43 10.19
N LEU A 154 -18.07 13.48 9.91
CA LEU A 154 -18.42 14.86 10.26
C LEU A 154 -19.46 15.48 9.32
N ARG A 155 -19.32 15.25 8.01
CA ARG A 155 -20.14 15.91 6.97
C ARG A 155 -21.36 15.09 6.56
N ASP A 156 -21.30 13.78 6.77
CA ASP A 156 -22.36 12.82 6.44
C ASP A 156 -22.86 12.85 4.99
N VAL A 157 -21.95 13.00 4.05
CA VAL A 157 -22.28 13.00 2.61
C VAL A 157 -21.87 11.67 1.98
N TRP A 158 -22.76 11.09 1.17
CA TRP A 158 -22.55 9.79 0.53
C TRP A 158 -21.28 9.75 -0.34
N SER A 159 -20.95 10.86 -0.99
CA SER A 159 -19.78 10.95 -1.87
C SER A 159 -18.46 10.80 -1.12
N LEU A 160 -18.38 11.26 0.14
CA LEU A 160 -17.20 11.05 0.98
C LEU A 160 -17.08 9.60 1.45
N TRP A 161 -18.20 8.92 1.72
CA TRP A 161 -18.22 7.48 2.02
C TRP A 161 -17.83 6.64 0.81
N LEU A 162 -18.30 7.00 -0.38
CA LEU A 162 -17.90 6.33 -1.62
C LEU A 162 -16.40 6.57 -1.90
N ALA A 163 -15.94 7.81 -1.79
CA ALA A 163 -14.53 8.15 -2.00
C ALA A 163 -13.60 7.48 -1.00
N SER A 164 -13.99 7.39 0.28
CA SER A 164 -13.23 6.67 1.30
C SER A 164 -13.14 5.17 0.99
N GLY A 165 -14.24 4.58 0.49
CA GLY A 165 -14.29 3.22 0.00
C GLY A 165 -13.34 2.98 -1.17
N ILE A 166 -13.36 3.84 -2.19
CA ILE A 166 -12.47 3.74 -3.36
C ILE A 166 -11.00 3.79 -2.93
N VAL A 167 -10.65 4.76 -2.07
CA VAL A 167 -9.27 4.90 -1.57
C VAL A 167 -8.86 3.72 -0.67
N CYS A 168 -9.79 3.19 0.13
CA CYS A 168 -9.55 1.96 0.91
C CYS A 168 -9.36 0.75 -0.01
N GLY A 169 -10.10 0.65 -1.12
CA GLY A 169 -9.89 -0.36 -2.14
C GLY A 169 -8.53 -0.22 -2.84
N LEU A 170 -8.07 1.00 -3.14
CA LEU A 170 -6.70 1.24 -3.64
C LEU A 170 -5.64 0.81 -2.61
N ALA A 171 -5.87 1.06 -1.33
CA ALA A 171 -5.01 0.55 -0.26
C ALA A 171 -5.06 -1.00 -0.21
N ALA A 172 -6.22 -1.61 -0.45
CA ALA A 172 -6.37 -3.06 -0.50
C ALA A 172 -5.64 -3.70 -1.70
N LEU A 173 -5.60 -3.00 -2.84
CA LEU A 173 -4.77 -3.34 -4.00
C LEU A 173 -3.27 -3.17 -3.73
N CYS A 174 -2.88 -2.53 -2.62
CA CYS A 174 -1.51 -2.55 -2.13
C CYS A 174 -1.30 -3.71 -1.15
N ARG A 175 -2.15 -3.79 -0.11
CA ARG A 175 -2.24 -4.94 0.79
C ARG A 175 -3.66 -5.12 1.31
N PRO A 176 -4.24 -6.34 1.23
CA PRO A 176 -5.63 -6.59 1.61
C PRO A 176 -5.90 -6.44 3.11
N ASN A 177 -4.85 -6.42 3.96
CA ASN A 177 -4.97 -6.28 5.42
C ASN A 177 -5.76 -5.04 5.85
N ILE A 178 -5.78 -3.98 5.05
CA ILE A 178 -6.56 -2.77 5.34
C ILE A 178 -8.07 -3.05 5.41
N LEU A 179 -8.56 -4.08 4.71
CA LEU A 179 -9.98 -4.47 4.73
C LEU A 179 -10.44 -4.95 6.10
N LEU A 180 -9.52 -5.35 6.99
CA LEU A 180 -9.82 -5.68 8.39
C LEU A 180 -10.39 -4.48 9.16
N PHE A 181 -10.14 -3.25 8.71
CA PHE A 181 -10.70 -2.04 9.32
C PHE A 181 -12.11 -1.73 8.83
N CYS A 182 -12.56 -2.25 7.68
CA CYS A 182 -13.92 -2.04 7.17
C CYS A 182 -15.03 -2.47 8.16
N PRO A 183 -14.99 -3.66 8.79
CA PRO A 183 -16.00 -4.05 9.77
C PRO A 183 -15.96 -3.22 11.07
N LEU A 184 -14.87 -2.49 11.33
CA LEU A 184 -14.77 -1.60 12.50
C LEU A 184 -15.47 -0.24 12.27
N ILE A 185 -15.72 0.15 11.03
CA ILE A 185 -16.40 1.40 10.68
C ILE A 185 -17.79 1.52 11.33
N PRO A 186 -18.71 0.53 11.20
CA PRO A 186 -20.02 0.65 11.83
C PRO A 186 -19.95 0.71 13.36
N ILE A 187 -18.98 0.02 13.98
CA ILE A 187 -18.76 0.05 15.43
C ILE A 187 -18.29 1.45 15.85
N TRP A 188 -17.31 2.01 15.14
CA TRP A 188 -16.79 3.35 15.40
C TRP A 188 -17.87 4.43 15.21
N LEU A 189 -18.65 4.37 14.12
CA LEU A 189 -19.75 5.29 13.86
C LEU A 189 -20.85 5.19 14.91
N TRP A 190 -21.12 3.97 15.41
CA TRP A 190 -22.01 3.78 16.53
C TRP A 190 -21.50 4.57 17.74
N LEU A 191 -20.23 4.42 18.12
CA LEU A 191 -19.69 5.16 19.27
C LEU A 191 -19.68 6.69 19.07
N GLN A 192 -19.49 7.16 17.84
CA GLN A 192 -19.36 8.59 17.55
C GLN A 192 -20.69 9.33 17.40
N TRP A 193 -21.69 8.72 16.77
CA TRP A 193 -22.97 9.40 16.50
C TRP A 193 -23.99 9.17 17.61
N SER A 194 -24.41 10.25 18.25
CA SER A 194 -25.51 10.26 19.21
C SER A 194 -26.77 10.85 18.56
N ASP A 195 -27.47 10.05 17.74
CA ASP A 195 -28.78 10.46 17.23
C ASP A 195 -29.87 10.16 18.26
N SER A 196 -30.83 11.09 18.40
CA SER A 196 -31.95 10.98 19.35
C SER A 196 -32.83 9.73 19.12
N LYS A 197 -32.95 9.26 17.88
CA LYS A 197 -33.70 8.04 17.53
C LYS A 197 -32.75 6.93 17.07
N GLN A 198 -32.77 5.78 17.75
CA GLN A 198 -31.94 4.62 17.41
C GLN A 198 -32.15 4.13 15.96
N SER A 199 -33.37 4.21 15.44
CA SER A 199 -33.67 3.78 14.06
C SER A 199 -32.99 4.67 13.00
N ALA A 200 -32.92 5.98 13.22
CA ALA A 200 -32.26 6.91 12.31
C ALA A 200 -30.74 6.64 12.26
N ARG A 201 -30.14 6.41 13.43
CA ARG A 201 -28.73 6.02 13.58
C ARG A 201 -28.39 4.76 12.80
N ARG A 202 -29.21 3.71 12.92
CA ARG A 202 -29.01 2.44 12.20
C ARG A 202 -29.02 2.65 10.69
N VAL A 203 -29.99 3.39 10.16
CA VAL A 203 -30.09 3.66 8.72
C VAL A 203 -28.86 4.44 8.22
N ARG A 204 -28.41 5.44 8.97
CA ARG A 204 -27.24 6.25 8.62
C ARG A 204 -25.95 5.42 8.59
N ILE A 205 -25.73 4.57 9.59
CA ILE A 205 -24.59 3.65 9.66
C ILE A 205 -24.63 2.62 8.52
N LEU A 206 -25.81 2.07 8.21
CA LEU A 206 -25.97 1.13 7.10
C LEU A 206 -25.63 1.80 5.77
N LYS A 207 -26.10 3.03 5.52
CA LYS A 207 -25.75 3.81 4.32
C LYS A 207 -24.25 4.06 4.23
N ALA A 208 -23.62 4.53 5.30
CA ALA A 208 -22.17 4.78 5.34
C ALA A 208 -21.36 3.52 5.03
N THR A 209 -21.75 2.39 5.64
CA THR A 209 -21.11 1.08 5.44
C THR A 209 -21.30 0.60 4.00
N LEU A 210 -22.52 0.73 3.46
CA LEU A 210 -22.85 0.36 2.10
C LEU A 210 -22.05 1.17 1.07
N TYR A 211 -22.03 2.50 1.16
CA TYR A 211 -21.27 3.33 0.22
C TYR A 211 -19.76 3.08 0.29
N THR A 212 -19.23 2.82 1.50
CA THR A 212 -17.82 2.43 1.66
C THR A 212 -17.55 1.08 0.99
N ALA A 213 -18.42 0.09 1.20
CA ALA A 213 -18.28 -1.23 0.59
C ALA A 213 -18.39 -1.17 -0.94
N ILE A 214 -19.35 -0.40 -1.48
CA ILE A 214 -19.46 -0.12 -2.92
C ILE A 214 -18.15 0.46 -3.44
N GLY A 215 -17.60 1.48 -2.78
CA GLY A 215 -16.34 2.10 -3.20
C GLY A 215 -15.16 1.13 -3.21
N VAL A 216 -15.04 0.29 -2.17
CA VAL A 216 -14.00 -0.75 -2.10
C VAL A 216 -14.14 -1.72 -3.27
N CYS A 217 -15.35 -2.24 -3.51
CA CYS A 217 -15.62 -3.13 -4.62
C CYS A 217 -15.31 -2.48 -5.96
N THR A 218 -15.71 -1.22 -6.19
CA THR A 218 -15.42 -0.50 -7.44
C THR A 218 -13.92 -0.43 -7.74
N ALA A 219 -13.07 -0.23 -6.72
CA ALA A 219 -11.63 -0.19 -6.91
C ALA A 219 -11.00 -1.58 -7.11
N VAL A 220 -11.54 -2.62 -6.45
CA VAL A 220 -10.96 -3.98 -6.48
C VAL A 220 -11.45 -4.81 -7.68
N LEU A 221 -12.71 -4.67 -8.09
CA LEU A 221 -13.34 -5.48 -9.14
C LEU A 221 -12.65 -5.44 -10.52
N PRO A 222 -12.07 -4.32 -11.00
CA PRO A 222 -11.37 -4.28 -12.28
C PRO A 222 -10.14 -5.20 -12.31
N VAL A 223 -9.61 -5.56 -11.14
CA VAL A 223 -8.48 -6.47 -11.03
C VAL A 223 -9.01 -7.90 -11.15
N LYS A 224 -8.77 -8.52 -12.32
CA LYS A 224 -9.00 -9.95 -12.53
C LYS A 224 -8.20 -10.75 -11.51
N THR A 225 -8.87 -11.24 -10.49
CA THR A 225 -8.43 -12.40 -9.70
C THR A 225 -9.37 -13.55 -10.07
N PRO A 226 -8.96 -14.51 -10.91
CA PRO A 226 -9.79 -15.67 -11.22
C PRO A 226 -10.23 -16.46 -9.98
N GLU A 227 -9.60 -16.25 -8.82
CA GLU A 227 -9.75 -17.11 -7.63
C GLU A 227 -10.12 -16.37 -6.32
N ALA A 228 -10.16 -15.02 -6.27
CA ALA A 228 -10.27 -14.31 -4.97
C ALA A 228 -11.69 -14.25 -4.37
N PHE A 229 -12.73 -14.58 -5.12
CA PHE A 229 -14.10 -14.60 -4.59
C PHE A 229 -14.60 -15.99 -4.19
N GLY A 230 -13.90 -17.06 -4.59
CA GLY A 230 -14.37 -18.44 -4.42
C GLY A 230 -13.91 -19.15 -3.15
N ASN A 231 -12.88 -18.64 -2.47
CA ASN A 231 -12.39 -19.24 -1.23
C ASN A 231 -12.07 -18.13 -0.22
N LEU A 232 -12.15 -18.47 1.06
CA LEU A 232 -11.73 -17.67 2.22
C LEU A 232 -10.20 -17.37 2.22
N SER A 233 -9.57 -17.24 1.05
CA SER A 233 -8.14 -17.13 0.82
C SER A 233 -7.55 -15.75 1.11
N LEU A 234 -8.38 -14.76 1.50
CA LEU A 234 -7.88 -13.54 2.15
C LEU A 234 -7.05 -13.86 3.41
N LEU A 235 -7.34 -14.97 4.10
CA LEU A 235 -6.57 -15.46 5.24
C LEU A 235 -5.46 -16.47 4.85
N VAL A 236 -5.54 -17.08 3.66
CA VAL A 236 -4.65 -18.17 3.20
C VAL A 236 -3.50 -17.68 2.30
N TRP A 237 -3.43 -16.38 2.03
CA TRP A 237 -2.32 -15.78 1.26
C TRP A 237 -0.91 -16.02 1.86
N PHE A 238 -0.82 -16.50 3.11
CA PHE A 238 0.44 -16.87 3.78
C PHE A 238 0.83 -18.35 3.67
N GLY A 239 -0.01 -19.23 3.11
CA GLY A 239 0.05 -20.64 3.51
C GLY A 239 0.45 -21.70 2.47
N LYS A 240 0.26 -21.51 1.16
CA LYS A 240 0.38 -22.66 0.23
C LYS A 240 1.05 -22.34 -1.10
N LYS A 241 2.22 -22.98 -1.25
CA LYS A 241 2.98 -23.29 -2.47
C LYS A 241 3.47 -22.07 -3.25
N PHE A 242 4.75 -21.75 -3.18
CA PHE A 242 5.61 -21.38 -4.33
C PHE A 242 7.03 -20.95 -3.89
N TYR A 243 7.69 -21.72 -3.01
CA TYR A 243 9.14 -21.80 -3.14
C TYR A 243 9.41 -22.77 -4.29
N PRO A 244 9.97 -22.35 -5.45
CA PRO A 244 10.50 -23.32 -6.39
C PRO A 244 11.47 -24.19 -5.61
N GLU A 245 11.35 -25.51 -5.74
CA GLU A 245 12.20 -26.43 -4.99
C GLU A 245 13.65 -26.03 -5.17
N SER A 246 14.31 -25.67 -4.06
CA SER A 246 15.72 -25.33 -4.05
C SER A 246 16.50 -26.46 -4.77
N PRO A 247 17.49 -26.14 -5.62
CA PRO A 247 18.29 -27.15 -6.35
C PRO A 247 18.87 -28.25 -5.44
N LEU A 248 19.05 -27.95 -4.15
CA LEU A 248 19.53 -28.85 -3.11
C LEU A 248 18.67 -30.10 -2.88
N ARG A 249 17.36 -30.08 -3.19
CA ARG A 249 16.52 -31.30 -3.13
C ARG A 249 16.67 -32.20 -4.35
N ARG A 250 17.04 -31.63 -5.50
CA ARG A 250 17.29 -32.39 -6.74
C ARG A 250 18.57 -33.24 -6.61
N VAL A 251 19.52 -32.80 -5.80
CA VAL A 251 20.75 -33.56 -5.51
C VAL A 251 20.47 -34.77 -4.60
N LYS A 252 19.59 -34.63 -3.59
CA LYS A 252 19.19 -35.77 -2.73
C LYS A 252 18.46 -36.88 -3.49
N THR A 253 17.60 -36.52 -4.43
CA THR A 253 16.81 -37.49 -5.21
C THR A 253 17.61 -38.19 -6.32
N LEU A 254 18.73 -37.61 -6.77
CA LEU A 254 19.66 -38.28 -7.69
C LEU A 254 20.63 -39.22 -6.98
N SER A 255 21.02 -38.93 -5.73
CA SER A 255 21.85 -39.81 -4.91
C SER A 255 21.13 -41.09 -4.45
N GLU A 256 19.81 -41.07 -4.32
CA GLU A 256 19.02 -42.24 -3.89
C GLU A 256 18.68 -43.19 -5.05
N LYS A 257 18.86 -42.78 -6.31
CA LYS A 257 18.52 -43.58 -7.51
C LYS A 257 19.67 -44.37 -8.13
N ASN A 258 20.92 -44.11 -7.72
CA ASN A 258 22.09 -44.87 -8.17
C ASN A 258 22.97 -45.23 -6.97
N PRO A 259 22.77 -46.39 -6.32
CA PRO A 259 23.76 -46.89 -5.39
C PRO A 259 25.05 -47.20 -6.18
N PRO A 260 26.25 -46.84 -5.68
CA PRO A 260 27.49 -47.27 -6.29
C PRO A 260 27.57 -48.80 -6.18
N ILE A 261 27.67 -49.45 -7.35
CA ILE A 261 28.16 -50.82 -7.50
C ILE A 261 29.68 -50.77 -7.27
N PHE A 262 30.24 -51.88 -6.76
CA PHE A 262 31.64 -52.16 -6.35
C PHE A 262 31.87 -52.03 -4.83
N ALA A 263 31.70 -53.10 -4.04
CA ALA A 263 32.43 -54.38 -3.95
C ALA A 263 33.76 -54.25 -3.18
N TRP A 264 33.88 -55.12 -2.17
CA TRP A 264 34.94 -55.23 -1.17
C TRP A 264 36.31 -55.61 -1.77
N ALA A 265 37.38 -55.02 -1.24
CA ALA A 265 38.66 -55.66 -0.94
C ALA A 265 39.38 -54.82 0.14
#